data_AF-A0A497ARA5-F1
#
_entry.id   AF-A0A497ARA5-F1
#
_cell.length_a   1.000
_cell.length_b   1.000
_cell.length_c   1.000
_cell.angle_alpha   90.00
_cell.angle_beta   90.00
_cell.angle_gamma   90.00
#
_symmetry.space_group_name_H-M   'P 1'
#
loop_
_entity.id
_entity.type
_entity.pdbx_description
1 polymer ?
#
loop_
_entity_poly.entity_id
_entity_poly.type
_entity_poly.pdbx_seq_one_letter_code
_entity_poly.pdbx_strand_id
1 'polypeptide(L)'
;MELHSNGDVDVHLDDNDNDDAEFRVLNGANTTVFTVTESGAVSWAAQTGYVSVPAAAFRPQADGYDFTNFGNRLINNNDISDFYNAPVQLPHGATVTKMTFYWYDTSSDNGSVVLRRCSGSSCKEMAEVDTSGSSGDGSSDTSSISYNPIDNSQYTYFLHLDLPDSDVNAYFVVIEYTYTGPH
;
A
#
# COMPACT_ATOMS: atom_id res chain seq x y z
N MET A 1 34.67 3.28 18.77
CA MET A 1 35.25 4.47 18.11
C MET A 1 34.16 5.52 18.14
N GLU A 2 34.45 6.69 18.70
CA GLU A 2 33.50 7.81 18.73
C GLU A 2 34.13 8.97 17.98
N LEU A 3 33.35 9.64 17.13
CA LEU A 3 33.75 10.86 16.43
C LEU A 3 33.01 12.03 17.10
N HIS A 4 33.76 12.90 17.77
CA HIS A 4 33.24 14.12 18.39
C HIS A 4 33.88 15.32 17.69
N SER A 5 33.07 16.26 17.21
CA SER A 5 33.54 17.52 16.64
C SER A 5 32.68 18.69 17.08
N ASN A 6 33.32 19.84 17.27
CA ASN A 6 32.68 21.12 17.52
C ASN A 6 32.79 22.07 16.31
N GLY A 7 33.14 21.52 15.14
CA GLY A 7 33.18 22.16 13.83
C GLY A 7 32.88 21.15 12.71
N ASP A 8 33.25 21.45 11.48
CA ASP A 8 32.98 20.57 10.33
C ASP A 8 33.75 19.24 10.41
N VAL A 9 33.10 18.16 10.00
CA VAL A 9 33.70 16.82 9.85
C VAL A 9 33.40 16.34 8.45
N ASP A 10 34.43 16.29 7.62
CA ASP A 10 34.35 15.69 6.30
C ASP A 10 34.92 14.28 6.34
N VAL A 11 34.17 13.32 5.81
CA VAL A 11 34.62 11.93 5.62
C VAL A 11 34.79 11.72 4.11
N HIS A 12 36.03 11.63 3.66
CA HIS A 12 36.38 11.37 2.27
C HIS A 12 36.57 9.86 2.10
N LEU A 13 35.77 9.25 1.23
CA LEU A 13 35.69 7.78 1.13
C LEU A 13 36.72 7.20 0.16
N ASP A 14 37.16 7.95 -0.86
CA ASP A 14 38.39 7.77 -1.65
C ASP A 14 38.61 9.03 -2.53
N ASP A 15 39.86 9.28 -2.99
CA ASP A 15 40.31 10.42 -3.82
C ASP A 15 40.64 9.98 -5.27
N ASN A 16 40.20 8.79 -5.69
CA ASN A 16 40.58 8.18 -6.97
C ASN A 16 39.42 7.90 -7.96
N ASP A 17 38.17 8.15 -7.56
CA ASP A 17 36.96 8.14 -8.42
C ASP A 17 36.79 6.82 -9.19
N ASN A 18 37.09 5.68 -8.55
CA ASN A 18 37.05 4.35 -9.16
C ASN A 18 35.78 3.53 -8.81
N ASP A 19 34.84 4.13 -8.08
CA ASP A 19 33.55 3.56 -7.63
C ASP A 19 33.67 2.36 -6.67
N ASP A 20 34.85 2.10 -6.10
CA ASP A 20 35.08 0.91 -5.26
C ASP A 20 34.83 1.15 -3.76
N ALA A 21 34.86 2.40 -3.27
CA ALA A 21 34.59 2.71 -1.85
C ALA A 21 33.17 3.23 -1.58
N GLU A 22 32.69 2.98 -0.35
CA GLU A 22 31.42 3.49 0.12
C GLU A 22 31.38 3.67 1.64
N PHE A 23 30.60 4.64 2.08
CA PHE A 23 30.20 4.77 3.48
C PHE A 23 28.99 3.87 3.71
N ARG A 24 29.11 2.92 4.64
CA ARG A 24 28.02 2.03 5.02
C ARG A 24 27.63 2.23 6.47
N VAL A 25 26.33 2.34 6.73
CA VAL A 25 25.76 2.11 8.07
C VAL A 25 25.20 0.70 8.11
N LEU A 26 25.57 -0.07 9.14
CA LEU A 26 25.11 -1.45 9.34
C LEU A 26 24.13 -1.52 10.54
N ASN A 27 23.20 -2.48 10.51
CA ASN A 27 22.38 -2.82 11.67
C ASN A 27 23.09 -3.80 12.63
N GLY A 28 22.41 -4.21 13.70
CA GLY A 28 22.96 -5.18 14.68
C GLY A 28 23.22 -6.59 14.14
N ALA A 29 22.73 -6.91 12.94
CA ALA A 29 23.02 -8.15 12.22
C ALA A 29 24.15 -7.99 11.18
N ASN A 30 24.83 -6.83 11.17
CA ASN A 30 25.84 -6.46 10.18
C ASN A 30 25.32 -6.37 8.73
N THR A 31 24.02 -6.12 8.54
CA THR A 31 23.44 -5.82 7.22
C THR A 31 23.48 -4.33 6.97
N THR A 32 23.88 -3.92 5.77
CA THR A 32 23.87 -2.52 5.33
C THR A 32 22.45 -1.97 5.28
N VAL A 33 22.23 -0.84 5.95
CA VAL A 33 20.93 -0.12 5.98
C VAL A 33 20.97 1.22 5.27
N PHE A 34 22.15 1.76 5.04
CA PHE A 34 22.37 3.01 4.31
C PHE A 34 23.74 2.97 3.66
N THR A 35 23.82 3.42 2.41
CA THR A 35 25.09 3.61 1.70
C THR A 35 25.19 4.97 1.07
N VAL A 36 26.40 5.50 1.03
CA VAL A 36 26.78 6.60 0.13
C VAL A 36 27.99 6.14 -0.66
N THR A 37 27.84 6.07 -1.97
CA THR A 37 28.94 5.76 -2.91
C THR A 37 29.77 7.01 -3.19
N GLU A 38 30.96 6.84 -3.78
CA GLU A 38 31.83 7.96 -4.21
C GLU A 38 31.13 8.93 -5.17
N SER A 39 30.28 8.41 -6.07
CA SER A 39 29.46 9.23 -6.98
C SER A 39 28.38 10.09 -6.27
N GLY A 40 28.24 9.95 -4.95
CA GLY A 40 27.19 10.60 -4.15
C GLY A 40 25.84 9.89 -4.21
N ALA A 41 25.74 8.74 -4.90
CA ALA A 41 24.51 7.94 -4.90
C ALA A 41 24.24 7.40 -3.49
N VAL A 42 23.01 7.64 -3.02
CA VAL A 42 22.53 7.21 -1.71
C VAL A 42 21.60 6.02 -1.87
N SER A 43 21.78 4.97 -1.07
CA SER A 43 20.85 3.85 -1.01
C SER A 43 20.40 3.53 0.41
N TRP A 44 19.21 2.95 0.53
CA TRP A 44 18.59 2.55 1.79
C TRP A 44 18.22 1.07 1.72
N ALA A 45 18.33 0.35 2.84
CA ALA A 45 17.73 -0.98 2.92
C ALA A 45 16.21 -0.88 2.71
N ALA A 46 15.63 -1.92 2.13
CA ALA A 46 14.19 -2.02 1.99
C ALA A 46 13.51 -2.01 3.37
N GLN A 47 12.46 -1.22 3.50
CA GLN A 47 11.66 -1.09 4.71
C GLN A 47 10.22 -1.47 4.42
N THR A 48 9.55 -2.12 5.38
CA THR A 48 8.11 -2.39 5.31
C THR A 48 7.32 -1.16 5.74
N GLY A 49 6.41 -0.71 4.89
CA GLY A 49 5.43 0.33 5.16
C GLY A 49 4.00 -0.22 5.08
N TYR A 50 3.05 0.58 5.59
CA TYR A 50 1.63 0.23 5.60
C TYR A 50 0.79 1.45 5.19
N VAL A 51 -0.20 1.21 4.32
CA VAL A 51 -1.32 2.14 4.10
C VAL A 51 -2.58 1.49 4.67
N SER A 52 -3.28 2.21 5.55
CA SER A 52 -4.61 1.82 6.03
C SER A 52 -5.66 2.71 5.40
N VAL A 53 -6.60 2.11 4.67
CA VAL A 53 -7.71 2.80 4.01
C VAL A 53 -9.00 2.51 4.77
N PRO A 54 -9.53 3.46 5.55
CA PRO A 54 -10.76 3.25 6.31
C PRO A 54 -12.00 3.28 5.41
N ALA A 55 -13.10 2.68 5.86
CA ALA A 55 -14.41 2.78 5.21
C ALA A 55 -14.82 4.23 4.87
N ALA A 56 -14.46 5.20 5.71
CA ALA A 56 -14.70 6.63 5.47
C ALA A 56 -14.12 7.16 4.14
N ALA A 57 -13.08 6.52 3.60
CA ALA A 57 -12.41 6.96 2.37
C ALA A 57 -13.16 6.56 1.10
N PHE A 58 -14.05 5.56 1.18
CA PHE A 58 -14.80 5.06 0.04
C PHE A 58 -15.96 5.98 -0.33
N ARG A 59 -16.08 6.25 -1.62
CA ARG A 59 -17.18 7.02 -2.22
C ARG A 59 -17.92 6.16 -3.24
N PRO A 60 -19.24 6.32 -3.39
CA PRO A 60 -20.00 5.58 -4.39
C PRO A 60 -19.48 5.90 -5.79
N GLN A 61 -19.44 4.89 -6.66
CA GLN A 61 -19.00 5.05 -8.05
C GLN A 61 -19.99 5.83 -8.90
N ALA A 62 -21.29 5.74 -8.58
CA ALA A 62 -22.35 6.38 -9.32
C ALA A 62 -23.24 7.19 -8.37
N ASP A 63 -23.84 8.25 -8.92
CA ASP A 63 -24.88 8.99 -8.23
C ASP A 63 -26.11 8.09 -8.01
N GLY A 64 -26.75 8.23 -6.86
CA GLY A 64 -27.98 7.51 -6.53
C GLY A 64 -27.78 6.17 -5.81
N TYR A 65 -26.54 5.71 -5.58
CA TYR A 65 -26.29 4.59 -4.66
C TYR A 65 -26.75 4.96 -3.25
N ASP A 66 -27.47 4.03 -2.62
CA ASP A 66 -27.96 4.17 -1.25
C ASP A 66 -27.02 3.42 -0.32
N PHE A 67 -26.32 4.15 0.53
CA PHE A 67 -25.29 3.59 1.39
C PHE A 67 -25.22 4.34 2.71
N THR A 68 -24.74 3.63 3.73
CA THR A 68 -24.46 4.22 5.04
C THR A 68 -22.98 4.15 5.33
N ASN A 69 -22.33 5.31 5.47
CA ASN A 69 -20.92 5.40 5.89
C ASN A 69 -20.83 5.89 7.33
N PHE A 70 -20.50 4.97 8.25
CA PHE A 70 -20.33 5.27 9.69
C PHE A 70 -18.92 5.76 10.03
N GLY A 71 -18.04 5.88 9.04
CA GLY A 71 -16.63 6.20 9.20
C GLY A 71 -15.77 4.96 9.45
N ASN A 72 -16.17 4.10 10.38
CA ASN A 72 -15.49 2.82 10.68
C ASN A 72 -16.03 1.63 9.90
N ARG A 73 -17.20 1.77 9.26
CA ARG A 73 -17.76 0.79 8.33
C ARG A 73 -18.58 1.45 7.23
N LEU A 74 -18.64 0.80 6.09
CA LEU A 74 -19.48 1.15 4.96
C LEU A 74 -20.45 0.00 4.69
N ILE A 75 -21.72 0.33 4.49
CA ILE A 75 -22.79 -0.61 4.19
C ILE A 75 -23.50 -0.15 2.92
N ASN A 76 -23.75 -1.07 2.01
CA ASN A 76 -24.67 -0.89 0.90
C ASN A 76 -26.11 -1.08 1.43
N ASN A 77 -27.00 -0.11 1.28
CA ASN A 77 -28.38 -0.25 1.79
C ASN A 77 -29.33 -0.94 0.78
N ASN A 78 -28.84 -1.29 -0.42
CA ASN A 78 -29.59 -1.97 -1.45
C ASN A 78 -29.40 -3.50 -1.36
N ASP A 79 -30.37 -4.25 -1.90
CA ASP A 79 -30.27 -5.72 -2.08
C ASP A 79 -29.59 -6.10 -3.42
N ILE A 80 -28.81 -5.18 -3.99
CA ILE A 80 -28.06 -5.37 -5.24
C ILE A 80 -26.66 -4.78 -5.10
N SER A 81 -25.70 -5.35 -5.83
CA SER A 81 -24.30 -4.92 -5.82
C SER A 81 -24.13 -3.44 -6.19
N ASP A 82 -23.48 -2.71 -5.29
CA ASP A 82 -23.03 -1.33 -5.49
C ASP A 82 -21.51 -1.23 -5.31
N PHE A 83 -20.90 -0.35 -6.11
CA PHE A 83 -19.46 -0.18 -6.19
C PHE A 83 -18.98 1.11 -5.55
N TYR A 84 -17.84 1.03 -4.86
CA TYR A 84 -17.24 2.17 -4.16
C TYR A 84 -15.75 2.26 -4.46
N ASN A 85 -15.24 3.49 -4.52
CA ASN A 85 -13.83 3.74 -4.81
C ASN A 85 -13.16 4.57 -3.70
N ALA A 86 -11.94 4.21 -3.33
CA ALA A 86 -11.11 4.96 -2.40
C ALA A 86 -9.69 5.16 -2.98
N PRO A 87 -9.17 6.39 -3.07
CA PRO A 87 -7.82 6.62 -3.58
C PRO A 87 -6.76 6.04 -2.64
N VAL A 88 -5.68 5.52 -3.22
CA VAL A 88 -4.52 4.98 -2.49
C VAL A 88 -3.28 5.75 -2.90
N GLN A 89 -2.52 6.24 -1.91
CA GLN A 89 -1.25 6.91 -2.14
C GLN A 89 -0.13 6.01 -1.64
N LEU A 90 0.56 5.35 -2.57
CA LEU A 90 1.74 4.53 -2.28
C LEU A 90 3.00 5.27 -2.74
N PRO A 91 4.15 5.11 -2.07
CA PRO A 91 5.39 5.73 -2.53
C PRO A 91 5.78 5.24 -3.93
N HIS A 92 6.32 6.15 -4.75
CA HIS A 92 6.86 5.79 -6.05
C HIS A 92 8.03 4.81 -5.88
N GLY A 93 8.07 3.76 -6.70
CA GLY A 93 9.06 2.68 -6.60
C GLY A 93 8.76 1.63 -5.52
N ALA A 94 7.69 1.78 -4.73
CA ALA A 94 7.31 0.78 -3.75
C ALA A 94 6.89 -0.54 -4.41
N THR A 95 7.10 -1.65 -3.72
CA THR A 95 6.60 -2.99 -4.10
C THR A 95 5.54 -3.41 -3.10
N VAL A 96 4.28 -3.50 -3.52
CA VAL A 96 3.20 -4.00 -2.66
C VAL A 96 3.39 -5.49 -2.42
N THR A 97 3.32 -5.91 -1.17
CA THR A 97 3.62 -7.29 -0.73
C THR A 97 2.37 -8.03 -0.24
N LYS A 98 1.40 -7.30 0.32
CA LYS A 98 0.16 -7.90 0.85
C LYS A 98 -0.99 -6.90 0.85
N MET A 99 -2.20 -7.39 0.59
CA MET A 99 -3.45 -6.65 0.80
C MET A 99 -4.36 -7.46 1.71
N THR A 100 -4.88 -6.84 2.76
CA THR A 100 -5.82 -7.46 3.72
C THR A 100 -7.11 -6.65 3.76
N PHE A 101 -8.24 -7.32 3.60
CA PHE A 101 -9.57 -6.72 3.72
C PHE A 101 -10.24 -7.17 5.02
N TYR A 102 -10.68 -6.22 5.85
CA TYR A 102 -11.45 -6.46 7.06
C TYR A 102 -12.92 -6.14 6.82
N TRP A 103 -13.79 -7.08 7.17
CA TRP A 103 -15.19 -7.06 6.76
C TRP A 103 -16.10 -7.73 7.80
N TYR A 104 -17.40 -7.49 7.66
CA TYR A 104 -18.46 -8.33 8.22
C TYR A 104 -19.29 -8.84 7.06
N ASP A 105 -19.65 -10.11 7.06
CA ASP A 105 -20.38 -10.73 5.96
C ASP A 105 -21.35 -11.76 6.52
N THR A 106 -22.64 -11.58 6.28
CA THR A 106 -23.67 -12.61 6.50
C THR A 106 -24.47 -12.93 5.24
N SER A 107 -24.02 -12.43 4.09
CA SER A 107 -24.67 -12.63 2.80
C SER A 107 -24.46 -14.05 2.28
N SER A 108 -25.27 -14.44 1.29
CA SER A 108 -24.99 -15.61 0.45
C SER A 108 -23.98 -15.34 -0.67
N ASP A 109 -23.74 -14.06 -0.98
CA ASP A 109 -22.81 -13.59 -2.00
C ASP A 109 -21.57 -12.97 -1.33
N ASN A 110 -20.41 -13.08 -1.97
CA ASN A 110 -19.19 -12.47 -1.44
C ASN A 110 -19.11 -10.99 -1.87
N GLY A 111 -18.70 -10.13 -0.95
CA GLY A 111 -18.13 -8.83 -1.31
C GLY A 111 -16.67 -8.97 -1.73
N SER A 112 -16.15 -8.02 -2.50
CA SER A 112 -14.76 -8.02 -2.91
C SER A 112 -14.13 -6.65 -2.88
N VAL A 113 -12.82 -6.60 -2.67
CA VAL A 113 -12.04 -5.38 -2.85
C VAL A 113 -10.83 -5.62 -3.73
N VAL A 114 -10.67 -4.72 -4.70
CA VAL A 114 -9.67 -4.82 -5.74
C VAL A 114 -8.75 -3.61 -5.70
N LEU A 115 -7.46 -3.82 -5.51
CA LEU A 115 -6.45 -2.77 -5.76
C LEU A 115 -6.27 -2.63 -7.27
N ARG A 116 -6.52 -1.44 -7.79
CA ARG A 116 -6.39 -1.13 -9.22
C ARG A 116 -5.32 -0.07 -9.45
N ARG A 117 -4.65 -0.19 -10.60
CA ARG A 117 -3.87 0.89 -11.20
C ARG A 117 -4.55 1.35 -12.48
N CYS A 118 -4.59 2.65 -12.71
CA CYS A 118 -5.22 3.21 -13.91
C CYS A 118 -4.35 4.28 -14.57
N SER A 119 -4.33 4.25 -15.90
CA SER A 119 -3.77 5.30 -16.73
C SER A 119 -4.89 5.86 -17.62
N GLY A 120 -5.37 7.06 -17.27
CA GLY A 120 -6.60 7.60 -17.86
C GLY A 120 -7.79 6.68 -17.61
N SER A 121 -8.46 6.25 -18.69
CA SER A 121 -9.63 5.35 -18.63
C SER A 121 -9.28 3.86 -18.58
N SER A 122 -7.99 3.49 -18.72
CA SER A 122 -7.58 2.09 -18.73
C SER A 122 -7.15 1.66 -17.33
N CYS A 123 -7.93 0.79 -16.72
CA CYS A 123 -7.66 0.22 -15.40
C CYS A 123 -7.22 -1.24 -15.49
N LYS A 124 -6.29 -1.63 -14.62
CA LYS A 124 -5.85 -3.02 -14.43
C LYS A 124 -5.89 -3.36 -12.94
N GLU A 125 -6.35 -4.56 -12.66
CA GLU A 125 -6.30 -5.14 -11.32
C GLU A 125 -4.87 -5.52 -10.95
N MET A 126 -4.48 -5.17 -9.73
CA MET A 126 -3.20 -5.57 -9.13
C MET A 126 -3.40 -6.72 -8.16
N ALA A 127 -4.47 -6.68 -7.37
CA ALA A 127 -4.80 -7.68 -6.38
C ALA A 127 -6.30 -7.62 -6.08
N GLU A 128 -6.90 -8.76 -5.76
CA GLU A 128 -8.30 -8.90 -5.36
C GLU A 128 -8.36 -9.73 -4.08
N VAL A 129 -9.27 -9.35 -3.18
CA VAL A 129 -9.56 -10.06 -1.93
C VAL A 129 -11.07 -10.08 -1.74
N ASP A 130 -11.61 -11.29 -1.64
CA ASP A 130 -13.03 -11.51 -1.35
C ASP A 130 -13.28 -11.65 0.15
N THR A 131 -14.51 -11.37 0.58
CA THR A 131 -15.01 -11.89 1.84
C THR A 131 -15.03 -13.43 1.78
N SER A 132 -15.00 -14.07 2.95
CA SER A 132 -14.86 -15.54 3.00
C SER A 132 -16.20 -16.29 2.99
N GLY A 133 -17.32 -15.57 2.82
CA GLY A 133 -18.68 -16.11 2.96
C GLY A 133 -18.98 -16.71 4.35
N SER A 134 -18.11 -16.47 5.34
CA SER A 134 -18.27 -16.94 6.71
C SER A 134 -19.04 -15.91 7.51
N SER A 135 -20.22 -16.29 8.01
CA SER A 135 -21.12 -15.40 8.75
C SER A 135 -20.42 -14.69 9.92
N GLY A 136 -20.37 -13.37 9.89
CA GLY A 136 -19.86 -12.51 10.96
C GLY A 136 -18.65 -11.66 10.57
N ASP A 137 -17.91 -11.19 11.57
CA ASP A 137 -16.69 -10.40 11.40
C ASP A 137 -15.52 -11.29 10.95
N GLY A 138 -14.72 -10.79 10.00
CA GLY A 138 -13.57 -11.51 9.49
C GLY A 138 -12.56 -10.63 8.76
N SER A 139 -11.53 -11.29 8.26
CA SER A 139 -10.57 -10.69 7.34
C SER A 139 -10.06 -11.73 6.35
N SER A 140 -9.83 -11.29 5.13
CA SER A 140 -9.21 -12.08 4.07
C SER A 140 -7.98 -11.35 3.56
N ASP A 141 -7.03 -12.05 2.95
CA ASP A 141 -5.84 -11.41 2.40
C ASP A 141 -5.29 -12.12 1.16
N THR A 142 -4.46 -11.39 0.43
CA THR A 142 -3.68 -11.90 -0.69
C THR A 142 -2.27 -11.33 -0.70
N SER A 143 -1.32 -12.15 -1.14
CA SER A 143 0.05 -11.76 -1.49
C SER A 143 0.33 -11.89 -3.00
N SER A 144 -0.69 -12.25 -3.78
CA SER A 144 -0.59 -12.32 -5.24
C SER A 144 -0.77 -10.94 -5.84
N ILE A 145 0.35 -10.21 -5.98
CA ILE A 145 0.34 -8.82 -6.44
C ILE A 145 0.93 -8.71 -7.84
N SER A 146 0.11 -8.23 -8.78
CA SER A 146 0.52 -7.92 -10.14
C SER A 146 0.98 -6.47 -10.30
N TYR A 147 1.79 -6.21 -11.32
CA TYR A 147 2.16 -4.86 -11.76
C TYR A 147 2.94 -3.99 -10.77
N ASN A 148 3.76 -4.62 -9.92
CA ASN A 148 4.84 -3.94 -9.22
C ASN A 148 5.99 -3.55 -10.18
N PRO A 149 6.81 -2.55 -9.84
CA PRO A 149 6.64 -1.63 -8.71
C PRO A 149 5.60 -0.54 -9.00
N ILE A 150 5.26 0.23 -7.97
CA ILE A 150 4.40 1.41 -8.05
C ILE A 150 5.08 2.49 -8.89
N ASP A 151 4.36 3.01 -9.89
CA ASP A 151 4.80 4.09 -10.77
C ASP A 151 3.75 5.21 -10.80
N ASN A 152 3.88 6.12 -9.83
CA ASN A 152 3.07 7.34 -9.73
C ASN A 152 3.27 8.34 -10.89
N SER A 153 4.26 8.13 -11.79
CA SER A 153 4.44 9.02 -12.95
C SER A 153 3.47 8.70 -14.10
N GLN A 154 2.96 7.46 -14.14
CA GLN A 154 2.09 6.96 -15.21
C GLN A 154 0.71 6.52 -14.74
N TYR A 155 0.57 6.16 -13.46
CA TYR A 155 -0.63 5.54 -12.92
C TYR A 155 -1.13 6.24 -11.65
N THR A 156 -2.45 6.19 -11.47
CA THR A 156 -3.11 6.41 -10.18
C THR A 156 -3.58 5.08 -9.61
N TYR A 157 -3.72 5.01 -8.30
CA TYR A 157 -4.07 3.80 -7.57
C TYR A 157 -5.31 4.03 -6.71
N PHE A 158 -6.21 3.06 -6.71
CA PHE A 158 -7.39 3.09 -5.84
C PHE A 158 -7.86 1.68 -5.52
N LEU A 159 -8.58 1.57 -4.41
CA LEU A 159 -9.37 0.39 -4.09
C LEU A 159 -10.74 0.53 -4.73
N HIS A 160 -11.18 -0.53 -5.39
CA HIS A 160 -12.51 -0.70 -5.93
C HIS A 160 -13.21 -1.79 -5.12
N LEU A 161 -14.23 -1.39 -4.36
CA LEU A 161 -14.98 -2.24 -3.44
C LEU A 161 -16.33 -2.56 -4.06
N ASP A 162 -16.71 -3.83 -4.05
CA ASP A 162 -18.02 -4.37 -4.39
C ASP A 162 -18.70 -4.85 -3.10
N LEU A 163 -19.86 -4.29 -2.77
CA LEU A 163 -20.71 -4.76 -1.69
C LEU A 163 -22.02 -5.30 -2.31
N PRO A 164 -22.26 -6.62 -2.27
CA PRO A 164 -23.35 -7.25 -3.00
C PRO A 164 -24.74 -6.90 -2.46
N ASP A 165 -24.84 -6.63 -1.17
CA ASP A 165 -26.07 -6.28 -0.46
C ASP A 165 -25.79 -5.63 0.92
N SER A 166 -26.84 -5.48 1.74
CA SER A 166 -26.76 -4.91 3.08
C SER A 166 -26.20 -5.82 4.18
N ASP A 167 -25.99 -7.09 3.88
CA ASP A 167 -25.43 -8.07 4.81
C ASP A 167 -23.90 -8.14 4.73
N VAL A 168 -23.28 -7.36 3.83
CA VAL A 168 -21.83 -7.18 3.74
C VAL A 168 -21.41 -5.76 4.12
N ASN A 169 -20.55 -5.65 5.13
CA ASN A 169 -19.96 -4.40 5.58
C ASN A 169 -18.45 -4.39 5.32
N ALA A 170 -17.95 -3.31 4.73
CA ALA A 170 -16.51 -3.06 4.65
C ALA A 170 -16.03 -2.24 5.85
N TYR A 171 -14.97 -2.70 6.55
CA TYR A 171 -14.36 -1.95 7.65
C TYR A 171 -13.17 -1.11 7.18
N PHE A 172 -12.11 -1.76 6.73
CA PHE A 172 -10.92 -1.11 6.21
C PHE A 172 -10.07 -2.10 5.42
N VAL A 173 -9.14 -1.56 4.63
CA VAL A 173 -8.15 -2.33 3.90
C VAL A 173 -6.76 -1.90 4.34
N VAL A 174 -5.88 -2.87 4.58
CA VAL A 174 -4.45 -2.62 4.84
C VAL A 174 -3.65 -3.09 3.64
N ILE A 175 -2.79 -2.22 3.12
CA ILE A 175 -1.83 -2.54 2.07
C ILE A 175 -0.44 -2.46 2.69
N GLU A 176 0.25 -3.59 2.69
CA GLU A 176 1.66 -3.70 3.04
C GLU A 176 2.51 -3.51 1.79
N TYR A 177 3.60 -2.76 1.91
CA TYR A 177 4.55 -2.56 0.83
C TYR A 177 5.97 -2.48 1.36
N THR A 178 6.93 -2.69 0.46
CA THR A 178 8.35 -2.42 0.70
C THR A 178 8.81 -1.26 -0.16
N TYR A 179 9.74 -0.46 0.34
CA TYR A 179 10.33 0.65 -0.41
C TYR A 179 11.76 0.91 0.06
N THR A 180 12.55 1.53 -0.81
CA THR A 180 13.92 1.97 -0.53
C THR A 180 13.96 3.49 -0.62
N GLY A 181 14.02 4.17 0.52
CA GLY A 181 14.04 5.62 0.59
C GLY A 181 13.94 6.12 2.02
N PRO A 182 14.14 7.44 2.25
CA PRO A 182 13.85 8.04 3.54
C PRO A 182 12.35 7.95 3.85
N HIS A 183 12.02 7.84 5.14
CA HIS A 183 10.66 7.99 5.67
C HIS A 183 10.15 9.42 5.49
#